data_AF-I9DCF8-F1
#
_entry.id   AF-I9DCF8-F1
#
_cell.length_a   1.000
_cell.length_b   1.000
_cell.length_c   1.000
_cell.angle_alpha   90.00
_cell.angle_beta   90.00
_cell.angle_gamma   90.00
#
_symmetry.space_group_name_H-M   'P 1'
#
loop_
_entity.id
_entity.type
_entity.pdbx_description
1 polymer ?
#
loop_
_entity_poly.entity_id
_entity_poly.type
_entity_poly.pdbx_seq_one_letter_code
_entity_poly.pdbx_strand_id
1 'polypeptide(L)'
;MAREKYDWDKIKAKYLSGSYKNLRDFAEKESINYDVLRRKASKWQVEKSQTSRTKVTKIVTKTIEKIAEKESDRNARILNISDKLADKIEKAVEQLENYIVTNKVKTKTITYDPAAKKPSKEVIVEEETKDIVSGIIDRQGLNYLTAALERIQKGQRIAEGLDKVEDVENNSVIKDHAKRVQDAWANR
;
A
#
# COMPACT_ATOMS: atom_id res chain seq x y z
N MET A 1 -48.74 39.92 15.29
CA MET A 1 -48.40 38.65 14.62
C MET A 1 -48.28 37.57 15.68
N ALA A 2 -49.16 36.56 15.69
CA ALA A 2 -49.11 35.48 16.68
C ALA A 2 -47.80 34.69 16.52
N ARG A 3 -47.00 34.57 17.59
CA ARG A 3 -45.85 33.66 17.60
C ARG A 3 -46.39 32.24 17.42
N GLU A 4 -45.99 31.58 16.33
CA GLU A 4 -46.32 30.18 16.12
C GLU A 4 -45.77 29.40 17.33
N LYS A 5 -46.65 28.66 18.04
CA LYS A 5 -46.31 27.92 19.28
C LYS A 5 -45.20 26.88 19.08
N TYR A 6 -44.89 26.54 17.83
CA TYR A 6 -43.97 25.51 17.42
C TYR A 6 -43.04 26.02 16.31
N ASP A 7 -41.75 25.73 16.43
CA ASP A 7 -40.77 25.86 15.35
C ASP A 7 -40.88 24.62 14.44
N TRP A 8 -41.74 24.73 13.42
CA TRP A 8 -42.06 23.62 12.52
C TRP A 8 -40.86 23.15 11.71
N ASP A 9 -39.92 24.03 11.38
CA ASP A 9 -38.72 23.69 10.61
C ASP A 9 -37.77 22.82 11.43
N LYS A 10 -37.57 23.17 12.71
CA LYS A 10 -36.76 22.36 13.64
C LYS A 10 -37.40 21.01 13.93
N ILE A 11 -38.72 20.98 14.11
CA ILE A 11 -39.49 19.75 14.32
C ILE A 11 -39.41 18.84 13.08
N LYS A 12 -39.54 19.41 11.89
CA LYS A 12 -39.39 18.70 10.62
C LYS A 12 -37.99 18.09 10.48
N ALA A 13 -36.94 18.87 10.71
CA ALA A 13 -35.57 18.39 10.65
C ALA A 13 -35.35 17.20 11.58
N LYS A 14 -35.82 17.30 12.84
CA LYS A 14 -35.70 16.23 13.84
C LYS A 14 -36.43 14.95 13.42
N TYR A 15 -37.66 15.08 12.90
CA TYR A 15 -38.41 13.93 12.39
C TYR A 15 -37.71 13.23 11.20
N LEU A 16 -37.21 14.02 10.24
CA LEU A 16 -36.55 13.52 9.03
C LEU A 16 -35.18 12.87 9.33
N SER A 17 -34.47 13.33 10.36
CA SER A 17 -33.16 12.80 10.74
C SER A 17 -33.20 11.67 11.78
N GLY A 18 -34.26 11.59 12.60
CA GLY A 18 -34.33 10.63 13.70
C GLY A 18 -34.94 9.27 13.35
N SER A 19 -34.68 8.27 14.18
CA SER A 19 -35.11 6.86 14.05
C SER A 19 -36.51 6.59 14.62
N TYR A 20 -37.50 7.39 14.23
CA TYR A 20 -38.89 7.24 14.66
C TYR A 20 -39.68 6.29 13.75
N LYS A 21 -40.51 5.43 14.35
CA LYS A 21 -41.29 4.41 13.61
C LYS A 21 -42.39 5.02 12.73
N ASN A 22 -43.08 6.05 13.23
CA ASN A 22 -44.16 6.76 12.53
C ASN A 22 -44.39 8.14 13.16
N LEU A 23 -45.30 8.95 12.60
CA LEU A 23 -45.60 10.29 13.11
C LEU A 23 -46.18 10.29 14.54
N ARG A 24 -46.85 9.21 14.96
CA ARG A 24 -47.41 9.08 16.31
C ARG A 24 -46.31 8.84 17.35
N ASP A 25 -45.37 7.93 17.08
CA ASP A 25 -44.17 7.70 17.91
C ASP A 25 -43.33 8.97 18.07
N PHE A 26 -43.22 9.77 17.00
CA PHE A 26 -42.56 11.06 17.06
C PHE A 26 -43.34 12.09 17.91
N ALA A 27 -44.66 12.18 17.75
CA ALA A 27 -45.50 13.08 18.52
C ALA A 27 -45.44 12.80 20.03
N GLU A 28 -45.46 11.53 20.42
CA GLU A 28 -45.35 11.10 21.82
C GLU A 28 -43.98 11.48 22.42
N LYS A 29 -42.88 11.20 21.72
CA LYS A 29 -41.52 11.52 22.18
C LYS A 29 -41.25 13.01 22.27
N GLU A 30 -41.80 13.80 21.36
CA GLU A 30 -41.63 15.26 21.36
C GLU A 30 -42.71 15.99 22.18
N SER A 31 -43.64 15.25 22.80
CA SER A 31 -44.77 15.81 23.56
C SER A 31 -45.59 16.83 22.74
N ILE A 32 -45.80 16.55 21.46
CA ILE A 32 -46.57 17.38 20.52
C ILE A 32 -47.95 16.76 20.34
N ASN A 33 -49.01 17.58 20.30
CA ASN A 33 -50.34 17.10 19.97
C ASN A 33 -50.35 16.48 18.55
N TYR A 34 -50.74 15.20 18.48
CA TYR A 34 -50.71 14.42 17.25
C TYR A 34 -51.56 15.03 16.11
N ASP A 35 -52.74 15.56 16.41
CA ASP A 35 -53.65 16.13 15.41
C ASP A 35 -53.14 17.44 14.81
N VAL A 36 -52.38 18.21 15.59
CA VAL A 36 -51.67 19.40 15.11
C VAL A 36 -50.50 18.99 14.22
N LEU A 37 -49.69 18.02 14.67
CA LEU A 37 -48.56 17.50 13.90
C LEU A 37 -48.99 16.87 12.57
N ARG A 38 -50.01 16.01 12.58
CA ARG A 38 -50.50 15.28 11.39
C ARG A 38 -50.92 16.24 10.26
N ARG A 39 -51.55 17.36 10.61
CA ARG A 39 -51.97 18.39 9.63
C ARG A 39 -50.78 19.06 8.95
N LYS A 40 -49.70 19.34 9.68
CA LYS A 40 -48.47 19.94 9.14
C LYS A 40 -47.56 18.93 8.45
N ALA A 41 -47.57 17.66 8.86
CA ALA A 41 -46.62 16.64 8.46
C ALA A 41 -47.09 15.68 7.35
N SER A 42 -48.15 16.04 6.60
CA SER A 42 -48.79 15.15 5.63
C SER A 42 -47.85 14.56 4.57
N LYS A 43 -46.79 15.29 4.18
CA LYS A 43 -45.80 14.84 3.19
C LYS A 43 -44.47 14.38 3.81
N TRP A 44 -44.29 14.52 5.12
CA TRP A 44 -42.99 14.31 5.76
C TRP A 44 -42.52 12.86 5.69
N GLN A 45 -43.44 11.89 5.69
CA GLN A 45 -43.08 10.48 5.59
C GLN A 45 -42.50 10.13 4.21
N VAL A 46 -43.03 10.73 3.14
CA VAL A 46 -42.51 10.59 1.77
C VAL A 46 -41.15 11.28 1.66
N GLU A 47 -41.05 12.52 2.16
CA GLU A 47 -39.78 13.25 2.21
C GLU A 47 -38.70 12.50 3.01
N LYS A 48 -39.07 11.85 4.12
CA LYS A 48 -38.16 11.02 4.93
C LYS A 48 -37.65 9.82 4.16
N SER A 49 -38.52 9.16 3.40
CA SER A 49 -38.15 8.03 2.53
C SER A 49 -37.21 8.48 1.41
N GLN A 50 -37.54 9.57 0.71
CA GLN A 50 -36.71 10.14 -0.35
C GLN A 50 -35.35 10.58 0.18
N THR A 51 -35.33 11.35 1.27
CA THR A 51 -34.09 11.81 1.91
C THR A 51 -33.22 10.64 2.35
N SER A 52 -33.81 9.60 2.91
CA SER A 52 -33.09 8.37 3.29
C SER A 52 -32.48 7.69 2.08
N ARG A 53 -33.23 7.52 0.98
CA ARG A 53 -32.72 6.94 -0.27
C ARG A 53 -31.57 7.78 -0.83
N THR A 54 -31.75 9.09 -0.96
CA THR A 54 -30.70 9.99 -1.47
C THR A 54 -29.46 9.97 -0.58
N LYS A 55 -29.62 9.92 0.75
CA LYS A 55 -28.49 9.77 1.67
C LYS A 55 -27.75 8.45 1.46
N VAL A 56 -28.46 7.33 1.38
CA VAL A 56 -27.87 6.01 1.13
C VAL A 56 -27.11 6.02 -0.19
N THR A 57 -27.71 6.52 -1.28
CA THR A 57 -27.03 6.65 -2.57
C THR A 57 -25.76 7.50 -2.46
N LYS A 58 -25.84 8.69 -1.83
CA LYS A 58 -24.65 9.55 -1.64
C LYS A 58 -23.56 8.88 -0.82
N ILE A 59 -23.93 8.13 0.23
CA ILE A 59 -22.97 7.39 1.05
C ILE A 59 -22.29 6.31 0.22
N VAL A 60 -23.05 5.53 -0.54
CA VAL A 60 -22.51 4.47 -1.42
C VAL A 60 -21.59 5.07 -2.47
N THR A 61 -22.03 6.10 -3.21
CA THR A 61 -21.20 6.79 -4.22
C THR A 61 -19.91 7.32 -3.63
N LYS A 62 -19.98 8.06 -2.51
CA LYS A 62 -18.78 8.60 -1.84
C LYS A 62 -17.86 7.51 -1.30
N THR A 63 -18.42 6.36 -0.92
CA THR A 63 -17.63 5.21 -0.47
C THR A 63 -16.90 4.57 -1.64
N ILE A 64 -17.57 4.38 -2.78
CA ILE A 64 -16.97 3.88 -4.02
C ILE A 64 -15.86 4.83 -4.50
N GLU A 65 -16.10 6.13 -4.54
CA GLU A 65 -15.10 7.14 -4.92
C GLU A 65 -13.86 7.06 -4.03
N LYS A 66 -14.03 6.99 -2.70
CA LYS A 66 -12.91 6.86 -1.76
C LYS A 66 -12.14 5.56 -1.90
N ILE A 67 -12.82 4.46 -2.26
CA ILE A 67 -12.17 3.17 -2.51
C ILE A 67 -11.36 3.27 -3.80
N ALA A 68 -11.97 3.79 -4.88
CA ALA A 68 -11.31 3.97 -6.17
C ALA A 68 -10.08 4.90 -6.06
N GLU A 69 -10.17 6.00 -5.31
CA GLU A 69 -9.04 6.90 -5.05
C GLU A 69 -7.89 6.18 -4.32
N LYS A 70 -8.20 5.42 -3.26
CA LYS A 70 -7.19 4.63 -2.54
C LYS A 70 -6.55 3.55 -3.41
N GLU A 71 -7.34 2.89 -4.26
CA GLU A 71 -6.83 1.89 -5.21
C GLU A 71 -5.95 2.54 -6.27
N SER A 72 -6.35 3.70 -6.80
CA SER A 72 -5.54 4.50 -7.73
C SER A 72 -4.20 4.90 -7.12
N ASP A 73 -4.21 5.43 -5.89
CA ASP A 73 -2.99 5.78 -5.16
C ASP A 73 -2.08 4.57 -4.94
N ARG A 74 -2.66 3.42 -4.56
CA ARG A 74 -1.92 2.18 -4.38
C ARG A 74 -1.29 1.73 -5.70
N ASN A 75 -2.03 1.78 -6.81
CA ASN A 75 -1.54 1.42 -8.12
C ASN A 75 -0.39 2.34 -8.56
N ALA A 76 -0.53 3.66 -8.38
CA ALA A 76 0.52 4.63 -8.66
C ALA A 76 1.80 4.36 -7.84
N ARG A 77 1.67 3.99 -6.56
CA ARG A 77 2.82 3.60 -5.74
C ARG A 77 3.50 2.33 -6.24
N ILE A 78 2.73 1.32 -6.64
CA ILE A 78 3.28 0.07 -7.18
C ILE A 78 4.04 0.35 -8.48
N LEU A 79 3.47 1.14 -9.40
CA LEU A 79 4.13 1.54 -10.64
C LEU A 79 5.47 2.24 -10.36
N ASN A 80 5.49 3.22 -9.46
CA ASN A 80 6.73 3.90 -9.08
C ASN A 80 7.79 2.96 -8.45
N ILE A 81 7.36 1.94 -7.68
CA ILE A 81 8.28 0.93 -7.16
C ILE A 81 8.83 0.06 -8.29
N SER A 82 7.99 -0.33 -9.26
CA SER A 82 8.41 -1.06 -10.46
C SER A 82 9.43 -0.25 -11.26
N ASP A 83 9.18 1.05 -11.49
CA ASP A 83 10.10 1.94 -12.20
C ASP A 83 11.46 2.02 -11.48
N LYS A 84 11.46 2.26 -10.17
CA LYS A 84 12.70 2.28 -9.37
C LYS A 84 13.46 0.95 -9.38
N LEU A 85 12.74 -0.16 -9.48
CA LEU A 85 13.34 -1.48 -9.57
C LEU A 85 13.95 -1.69 -10.95
N ALA A 86 13.27 -1.26 -12.01
CA ALA A 86 13.79 -1.25 -13.38
C ALA A 86 15.06 -0.39 -13.46
N ASP A 87 15.05 0.85 -12.94
CA ASP A 87 16.22 1.73 -12.90
C ASP A 87 17.44 1.07 -12.23
N LYS A 88 17.21 0.32 -11.14
CA LYS A 88 18.28 -0.41 -10.44
C LYS A 88 18.80 -1.58 -11.26
N ILE A 89 17.92 -2.28 -11.97
CA ILE A 89 18.29 -3.35 -12.88
C ILE A 89 19.13 -2.77 -14.03
N GLU A 90 18.71 -1.67 -14.64
CA GLU A 90 19.45 -0.97 -15.70
C GLU A 90 20.85 -0.53 -15.23
N LYS A 91 20.94 0.12 -14.06
CA LYS A 91 22.24 0.49 -13.48
C LYS A 91 23.12 -0.71 -13.19
N ALA A 92 22.53 -1.80 -12.69
CA ALA A 92 23.27 -3.04 -12.45
C ALA A 92 23.76 -3.65 -13.78
N VAL A 93 22.99 -3.51 -14.86
CA VAL A 93 23.37 -3.93 -16.22
C VAL A 93 24.52 -3.09 -16.77
N GLU A 94 24.48 -1.76 -16.64
CA GLU A 94 25.58 -0.86 -17.05
C GLU A 94 26.88 -1.12 -16.26
N GLN A 95 26.76 -1.49 -14.99
CA GLN A 95 27.88 -1.85 -14.13
C GLN A 95 28.47 -3.22 -14.41
N LEU A 96 27.81 -4.07 -15.22
CA LEU A 96 28.34 -5.40 -15.59
C LEU A 96 29.73 -5.31 -16.24
N GLU A 97 30.07 -4.16 -16.85
CA GLU A 97 31.30 -4.00 -17.63
C GLU A 97 32.50 -3.44 -16.82
N ASN A 98 32.34 -2.86 -15.62
CA ASN A 98 33.39 -2.09 -14.90
C ASN A 98 33.48 -2.33 -13.37
N TYR A 99 34.69 -2.46 -12.79
CA TYR A 99 34.92 -2.71 -11.33
C TYR A 99 36.24 -2.06 -10.85
N ILE A 100 36.57 -2.18 -9.56
CA ILE A 100 37.75 -1.59 -8.90
C ILE A 100 38.62 -2.72 -8.31
N VAL A 101 39.91 -2.79 -8.69
CA VAL A 101 40.91 -3.75 -8.21
C VAL A 101 41.92 -3.05 -7.31
N THR A 102 42.14 -3.61 -6.13
CA THR A 102 43.23 -3.19 -5.23
C THR A 102 44.42 -4.13 -5.41
N ASN A 103 45.54 -3.62 -5.94
CA ASN A 103 46.79 -4.35 -6.04
C ASN A 103 47.66 -4.06 -4.80
N LYS A 104 48.19 -5.11 -4.17
CA LYS A 104 49.11 -5.01 -3.03
C LYS A 104 50.46 -5.60 -3.41
N VAL A 105 51.52 -4.80 -3.37
CA VAL A 105 52.89 -5.28 -3.56
C VAL A 105 53.62 -5.24 -2.23
N LYS A 106 54.16 -6.39 -1.81
CA LYS A 106 55.02 -6.49 -0.62
C LYS A 106 56.44 -6.79 -1.07
N THR A 107 57.36 -5.88 -0.77
CA THR A 107 58.78 -6.08 -1.05
C THR A 107 59.53 -6.27 0.24
N LYS A 108 60.19 -7.43 0.39
CA LYS A 108 61.07 -7.75 1.51
C LYS A 108 62.51 -7.66 1.04
N THR A 109 63.25 -6.70 1.58
CA THR A 109 64.68 -6.54 1.30
C THR A 109 65.48 -6.94 2.54
N ILE A 110 66.37 -7.92 2.37
CA ILE A 110 67.23 -8.41 3.44
C ILE A 110 68.66 -8.00 3.12
N THR A 111 69.25 -7.18 3.98
CA THR A 111 70.68 -6.83 3.88
C THR A 111 71.46 -7.83 4.71
N TYR A 112 72.41 -8.53 4.08
CA TYR A 112 73.21 -9.57 4.72
C TYR A 112 74.60 -9.04 5.03
N ASP A 113 75.08 -9.27 6.25
CA ASP A 113 76.46 -8.96 6.63
C ASP A 113 77.32 -10.22 6.43
N PRO A 114 78.23 -10.25 5.44
CA PRO A 114 79.05 -11.42 5.13
C PRO A 114 79.99 -11.80 6.28
N ALA A 115 80.40 -10.85 7.12
CA ALA A 115 81.33 -11.09 8.22
C ALA A 115 80.65 -11.79 9.40
N ALA A 116 79.39 -11.46 9.68
CA ALA A 116 78.65 -12.00 10.81
C ALA A 116 77.82 -13.26 10.47
N LYS A 117 77.79 -13.69 9.19
CA LYS A 117 76.96 -14.79 8.66
C LYS A 117 75.51 -14.75 9.14
N LYS A 118 74.96 -13.55 9.31
CA LYS A 118 73.58 -13.33 9.72
C LYS A 118 73.00 -12.07 9.07
N PRO A 119 71.68 -12.01 8.84
CA PRO A 119 71.02 -10.81 8.32
C PRO A 119 71.22 -9.63 9.28
N SER A 120 71.60 -8.46 8.77
CA SER A 120 71.88 -7.28 9.59
C SER A 120 70.72 -6.30 9.67
N LYS A 121 69.83 -6.28 8.66
CA LYS A 121 68.61 -5.46 8.68
C LYS A 121 67.52 -6.05 7.79
N GLU A 122 66.28 -5.98 8.26
CA GLU A 122 65.08 -6.34 7.50
C GLU A 122 64.20 -5.10 7.36
N VAL A 123 63.81 -4.78 6.12
CA VAL A 123 62.86 -3.71 5.80
C VAL A 123 61.74 -4.31 4.95
N ILE A 124 60.51 -4.06 5.38
CA ILE A 124 59.29 -4.48 4.68
C ILE A 124 58.59 -3.20 4.21
N VAL A 125 58.38 -3.09 2.90
CA VAL A 125 57.60 -2.01 2.31
C VAL A 125 56.33 -2.61 1.72
N GLU A 126 55.18 -2.05 2.11
CA GLU A 126 53.88 -2.39 1.57
C GLU A 126 53.33 -1.19 0.79
N GLU A 127 53.08 -1.37 -0.50
CA GLU A 127 52.44 -0.37 -1.35
C GLU A 127 51.07 -0.90 -1.80
N GLU A 128 50.03 -0.07 -1.64
CA GLU A 128 48.67 -0.34 -2.08
C GLU A 128 48.28 0.61 -3.22
N THR A 129 47.90 0.06 -4.37
CA THR A 129 47.32 0.81 -5.50
C THR A 129 45.87 0.37 -5.76
N LYS A 130 45.05 1.31 -6.22
CA LYS A 130 43.64 1.07 -6.59
C LYS A 130 43.46 1.36 -8.08
N ASP A 131 43.20 0.31 -8.86
CA ASP A 131 42.93 0.34 -10.30
C ASP A 131 41.43 0.10 -10.57
N ILE A 132 40.93 0.47 -11.75
CA ILE A 132 39.55 0.16 -12.21
C ILE A 132 39.67 -0.95 -13.28
N VAL A 133 39.10 -2.14 -13.04
CA VAL A 133 39.18 -3.35 -13.90
C VAL A 133 37.84 -4.08 -13.93
N SER A 134 37.50 -4.77 -15.04
CA SER A 134 36.28 -5.61 -15.15
C SER A 134 36.30 -6.84 -14.17
N GLY A 135 35.18 -7.32 -13.61
CA GLY A 135 35.05 -8.07 -12.31
C GLY A 135 33.64 -8.64 -11.99
N ILE A 136 33.29 -9.06 -10.75
CA ILE A 136 32.17 -10.02 -10.48
C ILE A 136 30.81 -9.36 -10.19
N ILE A 137 29.88 -9.62 -11.11
CA ILE A 137 28.44 -9.37 -11.05
C ILE A 137 27.82 -10.13 -9.86
N ASP A 138 27.03 -9.47 -9.00
CA ASP A 138 26.08 -10.17 -8.13
C ASP A 138 24.89 -10.67 -8.98
N ARG A 139 25.14 -11.74 -9.73
CA ARG A 139 24.15 -12.38 -10.61
C ARG A 139 22.95 -12.87 -9.82
N GLN A 140 23.15 -13.22 -8.55
CA GLN A 140 22.08 -13.64 -7.66
C GLN A 140 21.21 -12.42 -7.31
N GLY A 141 21.81 -11.32 -6.88
CA GLY A 141 21.13 -10.04 -6.63
C GLY A 141 20.32 -9.57 -7.84
N LEU A 142 20.90 -9.59 -9.04
CA LEU A 142 20.21 -9.22 -10.27
C LEU A 142 19.00 -10.13 -10.55
N ASN A 143 19.17 -11.45 -10.43
CA ASN A 143 18.07 -12.42 -10.56
C ASN A 143 16.97 -12.20 -9.51
N TYR A 144 17.32 -11.79 -8.29
CA TYR A 144 16.32 -11.47 -7.27
C TYR A 144 15.53 -10.21 -7.63
N LEU A 145 16.17 -9.18 -8.18
CA LEU A 145 15.51 -7.94 -8.61
C LEU A 145 14.60 -8.18 -9.81
N THR A 146 15.05 -8.92 -10.83
CA THR A 146 14.22 -9.25 -12.00
C THR A 146 13.02 -10.12 -11.60
N ALA A 147 13.24 -11.15 -10.78
CA ALA A 147 12.14 -11.99 -10.27
C ALA A 147 11.17 -11.20 -9.37
N ALA A 148 11.63 -10.17 -8.65
CA ALA A 148 10.76 -9.28 -7.89
C ALA A 148 9.89 -8.42 -8.83
N LEU A 149 10.47 -7.88 -9.92
CA LEU A 149 9.75 -7.08 -10.91
C LEU A 149 8.66 -7.91 -11.61
N GLU A 150 9.00 -9.12 -12.05
CA GLU A 150 8.04 -10.05 -12.67
C GLU A 150 6.87 -10.38 -11.73
N ARG A 151 7.15 -10.61 -10.44
CA ARG A 151 6.11 -10.87 -9.44
C ARG A 151 5.18 -9.67 -9.25
N ILE A 152 5.73 -8.45 -9.24
CA ILE A 152 4.93 -7.23 -9.15
C ILE A 152 4.03 -7.08 -10.38
N GLN A 153 4.60 -7.25 -11.58
CA GLN A 153 3.86 -7.14 -12.84
C GLN A 153 2.75 -8.18 -12.94
N LYS A 154 3.03 -9.43 -12.58
CA LYS A 154 2.03 -10.50 -12.53
C LYS A 154 0.93 -10.21 -11.49
N GLY A 155 1.31 -9.71 -10.31
CA GLY A 155 0.35 -9.30 -9.28
C GLY A 155 -0.58 -8.18 -9.76
N GLN A 156 -0.06 -7.21 -10.52
CA GLN A 156 -0.87 -6.15 -11.14
C GLN A 156 -1.85 -6.70 -12.19
N ARG A 157 -1.36 -7.54 -13.11
CA ARG A 157 -2.20 -8.16 -14.15
C ARG A 157 -3.34 -9.01 -13.57
N ILE A 158 -3.08 -9.73 -12.48
CA ILE A 158 -4.11 -10.48 -11.75
C ILE A 158 -5.12 -9.52 -11.10
N ALA A 159 -4.67 -8.44 -10.48
CA ALA A 159 -5.55 -7.45 -9.85
C ALA A 159 -6.46 -6.74 -10.87
N GLU A 160 -5.98 -6.53 -12.10
CA GLU A 160 -6.73 -5.98 -13.23
C GLU A 160 -7.63 -7.03 -13.92
N GLY A 161 -7.57 -8.30 -13.51
CA GLY A 161 -8.34 -9.40 -14.08
C GLY A 161 -7.85 -9.87 -15.46
N LEU A 162 -6.63 -9.48 -15.86
CA LEU A 162 -6.02 -9.85 -17.14
C LEU A 162 -5.45 -11.27 -17.12
N ASP A 163 -5.01 -11.74 -15.95
CA ASP A 163 -4.47 -13.09 -15.75
C ASP A 163 -5.27 -13.87 -14.68
N LYS A 164 -5.41 -15.18 -14.86
CA LYS A 164 -6.02 -16.07 -13.85
C LYS A 164 -5.00 -16.41 -12.76
N VAL A 165 -5.48 -16.64 -11.54
CA VAL A 165 -4.65 -16.95 -10.35
C VAL A 165 -3.87 -18.28 -10.48
N GLU A 166 -4.21 -19.12 -11.47
CA GLU A 166 -3.67 -20.48 -11.66
C GLU A 166 -2.15 -20.55 -11.89
N ASP A 167 -1.43 -19.44 -12.15
CA ASP A 167 0.02 -19.48 -12.35
C ASP A 167 0.87 -19.16 -11.09
N VAL A 168 0.28 -19.05 -9.88
CA VAL A 168 1.02 -18.68 -8.64
C VAL A 168 1.17 -19.88 -7.67
N GLU A 169 1.21 -21.10 -8.19
CA GLU A 169 0.99 -22.29 -7.36
C GLU A 169 2.17 -22.79 -6.49
N ASN A 170 3.29 -22.07 -6.40
CA ASN A 170 4.47 -22.48 -5.61
C ASN A 170 4.88 -21.53 -4.47
N ASN A 171 4.03 -20.61 -4.01
CA ASN A 171 4.31 -19.82 -2.80
C ASN A 171 3.47 -20.29 -1.61
N SER A 172 4.09 -21.09 -0.72
CA SER A 172 3.47 -21.69 0.47
C SER A 172 2.75 -20.68 1.37
N VAL A 173 3.22 -19.42 1.40
CA VAL A 173 2.64 -18.34 2.22
C VAL A 173 1.23 -17.94 1.75
N ILE A 174 0.97 -18.01 0.44
CA ILE A 174 -0.33 -17.63 -0.13
C ILE A 174 -1.34 -18.76 0.07
N LYS A 175 -0.92 -20.03 -0.02
CA LYS A 175 -1.75 -21.20 0.32
C LYS A 175 -2.21 -21.16 1.77
N ASP A 176 -1.32 -20.84 2.71
CA ASP A 176 -1.66 -20.73 4.13
C ASP A 176 -2.62 -19.57 4.43
N HIS A 177 -2.46 -18.42 3.75
CA HIS A 177 -3.37 -17.29 3.93
C HIS A 177 -4.75 -17.58 3.35
N ALA A 178 -4.83 -18.15 2.15
CA ALA A 178 -6.09 -18.52 1.51
C ALA A 178 -6.87 -19.56 2.32
N LYS A 179 -6.15 -20.56 2.89
CA LYS A 179 -6.74 -21.56 3.78
C LYS A 179 -7.29 -20.95 5.06
N ARG A 180 -6.54 -20.04 5.70
CA ARG A 180 -7.01 -19.31 6.90
C ARG A 180 -8.25 -18.46 6.64
N VAL A 181 -8.35 -17.84 5.45
CA VAL A 181 -9.53 -17.07 5.07
C VAL A 181 -10.73 -17.99 4.82
N GLN A 182 -10.56 -19.13 4.15
CA GLN A 182 -11.62 -20.13 3.97
C GLN A 182 -12.10 -20.73 5.31
N ASP A 183 -11.19 -21.09 6.20
CA ASP A 183 -11.52 -21.66 7.51
C ASP A 183 -12.26 -20.64 8.41
N ALA A 184 -11.94 -19.34 8.27
CA ALA A 184 -12.64 -18.26 8.97
C ALA A 184 -14.06 -18.00 8.44
N TRP A 185 -14.32 -18.34 7.16
CA TRP A 185 -15.64 -18.21 6.55
C TRP A 185 -16.52 -19.44 6.77
N ALA A 186 -15.93 -20.63 6.93
CA ALA A 186 -16.65 -21.87 7.21
C ALA A 186 -17.12 -21.99 8.68
N ASN A 187 -16.49 -21.26 9.60
CA ASN A 187 -16.83 -21.26 11.04
C ASN A 187 -17.74 -20.09 11.47
N ARG A 188 -18.54 -19.56 10.54
CA ARG A 188 -19.50 -18.48 10.77
C ARG A 188 -20.90 -18.90 10.38
#